data_AF-A0A8T4A392-F1
#
_entry.id   AF-A0A8T4A392-F1
#
_cell.length_a   1.000
_cell.length_b   1.000
_cell.length_c   1.000
_cell.angle_alpha   90.00
_cell.angle_beta   90.00
_cell.angle_gamma   90.00
#
_symmetry.space_group_name_H-M   'P 1'
#
loop_
_entity.id
_entity.type
_entity.pdbx_description
1 polymer ?
#
loop_
_entity_poly.entity_id
_entity_poly.type
_entity_poly.pdbx_seq_one_letter_code
_entity_poly.pdbx_strand_id
1 'polypeptide(L)' 'MTGTDATTLECIEELVCLQNNRENIYWDDELRRLRCAEEQDKSWTPLMEEATRTLGIKNRGEYTKIKKKYNLTQY' A
#
# COMPACT_ATOMS: atom_id res chain seq x y z
N MET A 1 3.27 2.00 -24.62
CA MET A 1 2.54 1.51 -23.43
C MET A 1 3.42 1.82 -22.22
N THR A 2 3.30 3.02 -21.65
CA THR A 2 4.17 3.55 -20.58
C THR A 2 3.33 4.36 -19.59
N GLY A 3 2.22 3.75 -19.12
CA GLY A 3 1.28 4.40 -18.20
C GLY A 3 1.25 3.76 -16.81
N THR A 4 1.74 2.53 -16.67
CA THR A 4 1.63 1.75 -15.43
C THR A 4 2.76 2.04 -14.43
N ASP A 5 3.94 2.46 -14.90
CA ASP A 5 5.11 2.60 -14.03
C ASP A 5 5.08 3.89 -13.18
N ALA A 6 4.58 5.00 -13.73
CA ALA A 6 4.51 6.29 -13.04
C ALA A 6 3.52 6.25 -11.86
N THR A 7 2.29 5.82 -12.09
CA THR A 7 1.26 5.71 -11.04
C THR A 7 1.63 4.70 -9.96
N THR A 8 2.35 3.63 -10.35
CA THR A 8 2.86 2.66 -9.38
C THR A 8 3.91 3.28 -8.46
N LEU A 9 4.82 4.10 -9.00
CA LEU A 9 5.82 4.82 -8.21
C LEU A 9 5.18 5.81 -7.25
N GLU A 10 4.18 6.58 -7.70
CA GLU A 10 3.42 7.51 -6.85
C GLU A 10 2.77 6.79 -5.66
N CYS A 11 2.08 5.66 -5.90
CA CYS A 11 1.50 4.87 -4.82
C CYS A 11 2.57 4.34 -3.83
N ILE A 12 3.74 3.96 -4.32
CA ILE A 12 4.83 3.48 -3.44
C ILE A 12 5.40 4.63 -2.61
N GLU A 13 5.61 5.80 -3.20
CA GLU A 13 6.07 7.00 -2.50
C GLU A 13 5.08 7.40 -1.40
N GLU A 14 3.77 7.33 -1.66
CA GLU A 14 2.75 7.55 -0.63
C GLU A 14 2.83 6.53 0.50
N LEU A 15 2.96 5.23 0.18
CA LEU A 15 3.11 4.18 1.20
C LEU A 15 4.38 4.38 2.05
N VAL A 16 5.48 4.82 1.44
CA VAL A 16 6.73 5.16 2.14
C VAL A 16 6.54 6.38 3.04
N CYS A 17 5.87 7.44 2.55
CA CYS A 17 5.53 8.63 3.34
C CYS A 17 4.69 8.29 4.57
N LEU A 18 3.67 7.44 4.41
CA LEU A 18 2.84 6.96 5.51
C LEU A 18 3.65 6.15 6.53
N GLN A 19 4.52 5.27 6.05
CA GLN A 19 5.42 4.51 6.91
C GLN A 19 6.43 5.39 7.66
N ASN A 20 6.93 6.46 7.03
CA ASN A 20 7.78 7.46 7.67
C ASN A 20 7.03 8.26 8.76
N ASN A 21 5.72 8.47 8.57
CA ASN A 21 4.84 9.05 9.57
C ASN A 21 4.47 8.07 10.70
N ARG A 22 5.10 6.89 10.74
CA ARG A 22 4.84 5.78 11.69
C ARG A 22 3.44 5.18 11.57
N GLU A 23 2.77 5.40 10.45
CA GLU A 23 1.51 4.74 10.17
C GLU A 23 1.76 3.28 9.80
N ASN A 24 1.03 2.38 10.45
CA ASN A 24 1.23 0.95 10.30
C ASN A 24 0.33 0.43 9.17
N ILE A 25 0.91 0.22 7.99
CA ILE A 25 0.17 -0.31 6.83
C ILE A 25 0.24 -1.83 6.85
N TYR A 26 -0.90 -2.48 6.73
CA TYR A 26 -1.03 -3.93 6.68
C TYR A 26 -2.02 -4.38 5.61
N TRP A 27 -1.97 -5.67 5.29
CA TRP A 27 -2.96 -6.30 4.43
C TRP A 27 -4.14 -6.77 5.28
N ASP A 28 -5.34 -6.32 4.93
CA ASP A 28 -6.59 -6.77 5.51
C ASP A 28 -7.15 -7.93 4.66
N ASP A 29 -7.20 -9.13 5.26
CA ASP A 29 -7.66 -10.34 4.56
C ASP A 29 -9.19 -10.38 4.40
N GLU A 30 -9.95 -9.67 5.22
CA GLU A 30 -11.41 -9.60 5.13
C GLU A 30 -11.84 -8.67 4.00
N LEU A 31 -11.21 -7.49 3.93
CA LEU A 31 -11.47 -6.50 2.89
C LEU A 31 -10.66 -6.74 1.61
N ARG A 32 -9.68 -7.65 1.65
CA ARG A 32 -8.76 -7.99 0.56
C ARG A 32 -8.09 -6.74 -0.04
N ARG A 33 -7.64 -5.83 0.83
CA ARG A 33 -6.93 -4.59 0.46
C ARG A 33 -5.89 -4.18 1.49
N LEU A 34 -5.05 -3.22 1.12
CA LEU A 34 -4.21 -2.50 2.06
C LEU A 34 -5.07 -1.68 3.04
N ARG A 35 -4.60 -1.58 4.28
CA ARG A 35 -5.24 -0.83 5.34
C ARG A 35 -4.19 -0.16 6.21
N CYS A 36 -4.49 1.05 6.67
CA CYS A 36 -3.70 1.73 7.68
C CYS A 36 -4.27 1.42 9.07
N ALA A 37 -3.42 1.22 10.08
CA ALA A 37 -3.86 1.01 11.47
C ALA A 37 -4.54 2.24 12.08
N GLU A 38 -4.15 3.43 11.64
CA GLU A 38 -4.73 4.72 12.01
C GLU A 38 -5.90 5.09 11.07
N GLU A 39 -6.60 4.13 10.46
CA GLU A 39 -7.81 4.35 9.64
C GLU A 39 -9.01 4.77 10.51
N GLN A 40 -8.83 5.76 11.40
CA GLN A 40 -9.91 6.57 11.95
C GLN A 40 -10.41 7.58 10.92
N ASP A 41 -9.55 8.01 10.00
CA ASP A 41 -9.92 8.89 8.89
C ASP A 41 -10.26 8.07 7.63
N LYS A 42 -11.48 8.27 7.12
CA LYS A 42 -11.99 7.58 5.93
C LYS A 42 -11.35 8.08 4.64
N SER A 43 -10.63 9.20 4.67
CA SER A 43 -9.89 9.75 3.53
C SER A 43 -8.85 8.79 2.96
N TRP A 44 -8.32 7.89 3.78
CA TRP A 44 -7.32 6.89 3.37
C TRP A 44 -7.88 5.68 2.64
N THR A 45 -9.18 5.39 2.80
CA THR A 45 -9.82 4.21 2.17
C THR A 45 -9.67 4.20 0.64
N PRO A 46 -10.05 5.26 -0.10
CA PRO A 46 -9.90 5.27 -1.56
C PRO A 46 -8.44 5.18 -2.00
N LEU A 47 -7.52 5.82 -1.28
CA LEU A 47 -6.09 5.80 -1.58
C LEU A 47 -5.50 4.39 -1.42
N MET A 48 -5.89 3.68 -0.35
CA MET A 48 -5.47 2.30 -0.12
C MET A 48 -6.08 1.30 -1.12
N GLU A 49 -7.32 1.52 -1.53
CA GLU A 49 -7.97 0.74 -2.60
C GLU A 49 -7.27 0.94 -3.94
N GLU A 50 -6.94 2.18 -4.29
CA GLU A 50 -6.20 2.51 -5.49
C GLU A 50 -4.79 1.92 -5.47
N ALA A 51 -4.05 2.10 -4.38
CA ALA A 51 -2.73 1.50 -4.21
C ALA A 51 -2.77 -0.03 -4.31
N THR A 52 -3.78 -0.68 -3.71
CA THR A 52 -3.98 -2.13 -3.83
C THR A 52 -4.18 -2.56 -5.29
N ARG A 53 -5.01 -1.83 -6.03
CA ARG A 53 -5.31 -2.11 -7.43
C ARG A 53 -4.10 -1.89 -8.33
N THR A 54 -3.40 -0.76 -8.14
CA THR A 54 -2.22 -0.36 -8.91
C THR A 54 -1.05 -1.33 -8.67
N LEU A 55 -0.83 -1.73 -7.41
CA LEU A 55 0.21 -2.69 -7.05
C LEU A 55 -0.18 -4.14 -7.37
N GLY A 56 -1.42 -4.38 -7.81
CA GLY A 56 -1.91 -5.71 -8.18
C GLY A 56 -1.92 -6.71 -7.01
N ILE A 57 -2.04 -6.22 -5.77
CA ILE A 57 -1.98 -7.05 -4.57
C ILE A 57 -3.32 -7.76 -4.40
N LYS A 58 -3.30 -9.10 -4.50
CA LYS A 58 -4.52 -9.93 -4.38
C LYS A 58 -4.60 -10.73 -3.09
N ASN A 59 -3.48 -10.81 -2.37
CA ASN A 59 -3.33 -11.60 -1.16
C ASN A 59 -2.12 -11.11 -0.36
N ARG A 60 -2.05 -11.55 0.90
CA ARG A 60 -0.94 -11.28 1.83
C ARG A 60 0.44 -11.67 1.27
N GLY A 61 0.51 -12.71 0.45
CA GLY A 61 1.75 -13.15 -0.20
C GLY A 61 2.30 -12.11 -1.18
N GLU A 62 1.44 -11.60 -2.06
CA GLU A 62 1.78 -10.50 -2.99
C GLU A 62 2.15 -9.23 -2.22
N TYR A 63 1.41 -8.90 -1.15
CA TYR A 63 1.76 -7.78 -0.29
C TYR A 63 3.16 -7.95 0.31
N THR A 64 3.50 -9.15 0.79
CA THR A 64 4.83 -9.43 1.36
C THR A 64 5.94 -9.30 0.31
N LYS A 65 5.68 -9.70 -0.95
CA LYS A 65 6.62 -9.51 -2.06
C LYS A 65 6.86 -8.03 -2.35
N ILE A 66 5.79 -7.24 -2.46
CA ILE A 66 5.85 -5.78 -2.66
C ILE A 66 6.59 -5.12 -1.50
N LYS A 67 6.24 -5.49 -0.25
CA LYS A 67 6.87 -5.01 0.97
C LYS A 67 8.39 -5.23 0.95
N LYS A 68 8.84 -6.42 0.54
CA LYS A 68 10.27 -6.73 0.38
C LYS A 68 10.90 -6.01 -0.80
N LYS A 69 10.21 -5.95 -1.93
CA LYS A 69 10.69 -5.34 -3.18
C LYS A 69 11.00 -3.85 -3.01
N TYR A 70 10.16 -3.13 -2.26
CA TYR A 70 10.30 -1.69 -2.01
C TYR A 70 10.84 -1.36 -0.62
N ASN A 71 11.36 -2.37 0.10
CA ASN A 71 11.92 -2.22 1.45
C ASN A 71 10.99 -1.46 2.42
N LEU A 72 9.69 -1.73 2.35
CA LEU A 72 8.64 -1.18 3.23
C LEU A 72 8.68 -1.82 4.64
N THR A 73 9.85 -2.22 5.12
CA THR A 73 10.09 -2.74 6.47
C THR A 73 10.68 -1.64 7.34
N GLN A 74 9.98 -1.25 8.42
CA GLN A 74 10.56 -0.40 9.46
C GLN A 74 11.66 -1.20 10.16
N TYR A 75 12.84 -0.60 10.29
CA TYR A 75 13.87 -1.01 11.26
C TYR A 75 13.60 -0.33 12.60
#